data_AF-A0A914Q3J3-F1
#
_entry.id   AF-A0A914Q3J3-F1
#
_cell.length_a   1.000
_cell.length_b   1.000
_cell.length_c   1.000
_cell.angle_alpha   90.00
_cell.angle_beta   90.00
_cell.angle_gamma   90.00
#
_symmetry.space_group_name_H-M   'P 1'
#
loop_
_entity.id
_entity.type
_entity.pdbx_description
1 polymer ?
#
loop_
_entity_poly.entity_id
_entity_poly.type
_entity_poly.pdbx_seq_one_letter_code
_entity_poly.pdbx_strand_id
1 'polypeptide(L)'
;MARRIFGKEEFGYSLLGGILRRAKTPNATNQLKAELEAVGIQVERGRRRSTKLTLFGGLLEGEAVQLGKDFDSIISTSFPSQIIAKYLIEAAKEEEKREKIEKLKAARSFVNEFLAILNKDASPILDLYPLPILPAEIQAPLTNFSILTHGFGILAIKSTLEMYGQTLDAQILALS
;
A
#
# COMPACT_ATOMS: atom_id res chain seq x y z
N MET A 1 -11.32 -9.78 -7.09
CA MET A 1 -12.62 -9.18 -6.66
C MET A 1 -13.33 -9.98 -5.57
N ALA A 2 -13.21 -11.33 -5.57
CA ALA A 2 -13.78 -12.20 -4.53
C ALA A 2 -13.41 -11.77 -3.10
N ARG A 3 -12.16 -11.34 -2.85
CA ARG A 3 -11.71 -10.84 -1.55
C ARG A 3 -12.48 -9.60 -1.04
N ARG A 4 -13.03 -8.78 -1.94
CA ARG A 4 -13.82 -7.59 -1.58
C ARG A 4 -15.29 -7.91 -1.33
N ILE A 5 -15.81 -8.93 -1.99
CA ILE A 5 -17.20 -9.39 -1.87
C ILE A 5 -17.39 -10.25 -0.63
N PHE A 6 -16.39 -11.08 -0.30
CA PHE A 6 -16.43 -11.99 0.84
C PHE A 6 -15.59 -11.52 2.05
N GLY A 7 -14.78 -10.46 1.89
CA GLY A 7 -14.01 -9.82 2.96
C GLY A 7 -14.73 -8.65 3.65
N LYS A 8 -14.02 -7.94 4.53
CA LYS A 8 -14.56 -6.89 5.42
C LYS A 8 -15.16 -5.64 4.74
N GLU A 9 -15.03 -5.49 3.43
CA GLU A 9 -15.60 -4.34 2.72
C GLU A 9 -17.08 -4.55 2.30
N GLU A 10 -17.55 -5.81 2.25
CA GLU A 10 -18.96 -6.19 2.14
C GLU A 10 -19.79 -5.38 1.12
N PHE A 11 -19.28 -5.21 -0.10
CA PHE A 11 -19.93 -4.39 -1.12
C PHE A 11 -21.27 -4.99 -1.59
N GLY A 12 -22.33 -4.18 -1.56
CA GLY A 12 -23.59 -4.49 -2.24
C GLY A 12 -23.54 -4.23 -3.75
N TYR A 13 -24.47 -4.83 -4.51
CA TYR A 13 -24.54 -4.76 -5.98
C TYR A 13 -24.55 -3.32 -6.56
N SER A 14 -25.22 -2.37 -5.90
CA SER A 14 -25.30 -0.99 -6.37
C SER A 14 -23.96 -0.25 -6.31
N LEU A 15 -23.17 -0.51 -5.27
CA LEU A 15 -21.83 0.06 -5.10
C LEU A 15 -20.81 -0.64 -6.01
N LEU A 16 -20.95 -1.95 -6.21
CA LEU A 16 -20.19 -2.69 -7.22
C LEU A 16 -20.42 -2.13 -8.63
N GLY A 17 -21.67 -1.82 -8.99
CA GLY A 17 -21.98 -1.20 -10.28
C GLY A 17 -21.27 0.14 -10.49
N GLY A 18 -21.23 1.00 -9.46
CA GLY A 18 -20.49 2.26 -9.50
C GLY A 18 -18.97 2.09 -9.58
N ILE A 19 -18.40 1.16 -8.80
CA ILE A 19 -16.96 0.86 -8.79
C ILE A 19 -16.50 0.25 -10.11
N LEU A 20 -17.32 -0.61 -10.72
CA LEU A 20 -17.09 -1.17 -12.05
C LEU A 20 -17.35 -0.16 -13.18
N ARG A 21 -17.63 1.11 -12.84
CA ARG A 21 -17.94 2.19 -13.77
C ARG A 21 -19.07 1.82 -14.74
N ARG A 22 -20.03 1.00 -14.29
CA ARG A 22 -21.20 0.62 -15.07
C ARG A 22 -22.28 1.70 -14.98
N ALA A 23 -22.95 1.93 -16.12
CA ALA A 23 -24.06 2.87 -16.17
C ALA A 23 -25.15 2.47 -15.17
N LYS A 24 -25.66 3.46 -14.41
CA LYS A 24 -26.74 3.25 -13.44
C LYS A 24 -28.09 3.21 -14.17
N THR A 25 -28.38 2.09 -14.83
CA THR A 25 -29.70 1.81 -15.39
C THR A 25 -30.39 0.68 -14.62
N PRO A 26 -31.74 0.65 -14.57
CA PRO A 26 -32.48 -0.43 -13.89
C PRO A 26 -32.08 -1.84 -14.35
N ASN A 27 -31.80 -2.00 -15.65
CA ASN A 27 -31.39 -3.28 -16.24
C ASN A 27 -29.93 -3.65 -15.95
N ALA A 28 -29.03 -2.68 -15.79
CA ALA A 28 -27.61 -2.94 -15.57
C ALA A 28 -27.33 -3.65 -14.24
N THR A 29 -28.16 -3.43 -13.21
CA THR A 29 -27.99 -4.11 -11.92
C THR A 29 -28.36 -5.60 -12.00
N ASN A 30 -29.43 -5.93 -12.73
CA ASN A 30 -29.86 -7.31 -12.95
C ASN A 30 -28.87 -8.06 -13.86
N GLN A 31 -28.34 -7.39 -14.88
CA GLN A 31 -27.29 -7.94 -15.74
C GLN A 31 -25.99 -8.20 -14.95
N LEU A 32 -25.55 -7.24 -14.13
CA LEU A 32 -24.40 -7.42 -13.25
C LEU A 32 -24.61 -8.60 -12.28
N LYS A 33 -25.82 -8.76 -11.75
CA LYS A 33 -26.16 -9.90 -10.90
C LYS A 33 -26.02 -11.23 -11.65
N ALA A 34 -26.58 -11.33 -12.86
CA ALA A 34 -26.49 -12.54 -13.68
C ALA A 34 -25.05 -12.88 -14.07
N GLU A 35 -24.24 -11.88 -14.42
CA GLU A 35 -22.82 -12.07 -14.74
C GLU A 35 -22.00 -12.50 -13.53
N LEU A 36 -22.29 -11.95 -12.34
CA LEU A 36 -21.66 -12.39 -11.08
C LEU A 36 -22.08 -13.81 -10.70
N GLU A 37 -23.35 -14.16 -10.87
CA GLU A 37 -23.86 -15.52 -10.65
C GLU A 37 -23.21 -16.55 -11.60
N ALA A 38 -22.99 -16.17 -12.87
CA ALA A 38 -22.33 -17.01 -13.86
C ALA A 38 -20.86 -17.34 -13.51
N VAL A 39 -20.19 -16.48 -12.76
CA VAL A 39 -18.83 -16.73 -12.22
C VAL A 39 -18.84 -17.26 -10.78
N GLY A 40 -20.01 -17.69 -10.28
CA GLY A 40 -20.17 -18.31 -8.95
C GLY A 40 -20.16 -17.32 -7.78
N ILE A 41 -20.34 -16.02 -8.03
CA ILE A 41 -20.33 -14.98 -7.00
C ILE A 41 -21.76 -14.58 -6.66
N GLN A 42 -22.22 -14.97 -5.47
CA GLN A 42 -23.50 -14.51 -4.92
C GLN A 42 -23.28 -13.47 -3.83
N VAL A 43 -24.01 -12.35 -3.90
CA VAL A 43 -23.99 -11.29 -2.89
C VAL A 43 -25.37 -11.23 -2.24
N GLU A 44 -25.44 -11.43 -0.93
CA GLU A 44 -26.72 -11.38 -0.22
C GLU A 44 -27.34 -9.97 -0.25
N ARG A 45 -28.66 -9.92 -0.39
CA ARG A 45 -29.41 -8.65 -0.35
C ARG A 45 -29.40 -8.08 1.07
N GLY A 46 -29.19 -6.77 1.20
CA GLY A 46 -29.25 -6.07 2.48
C GLY A 46 -27.92 -5.96 3.23
N ARG A 47 -26.81 -6.42 2.64
CA ARG A 47 -25.48 -6.27 3.23
C ARG A 47 -25.13 -4.79 3.43
N ARG A 48 -24.78 -4.42 4.65
CA ARG A 48 -24.36 -3.07 5.02
C ARG A 48 -22.86 -3.08 5.26
N ARG A 49 -22.17 -2.11 4.67
CA ARG A 49 -20.72 -1.95 4.83
C ARG A 49 -20.37 -1.74 6.30
N SER A 50 -19.44 -2.53 6.82
CA SER A 50 -18.96 -2.48 8.21
C SER A 50 -17.78 -1.53 8.42
N THR A 51 -17.26 -0.92 7.34
CA THR A 51 -16.09 -0.03 7.34
C THR A 51 -16.41 1.37 6.81
N LYS A 52 -15.72 2.40 7.33
CA LYS A 52 -15.88 3.80 6.89
C LYS A 52 -15.50 3.93 5.41
N LEU A 53 -16.29 4.71 4.66
CA LEU A 53 -15.96 5.02 3.27
C LEU A 53 -14.66 5.85 3.21
N THR A 54 -13.66 5.30 2.51
CA THR A 54 -12.42 5.99 2.14
C THR A 54 -12.36 6.11 0.61
N LEU A 55 -11.46 6.96 0.10
CA LEU A 55 -11.22 7.08 -1.33
C LEU A 55 -10.72 5.77 -1.97
N PHE A 56 -10.03 4.91 -1.20
CA PHE A 56 -9.64 3.57 -1.65
C PHE A 56 -10.84 2.73 -2.09
N GLY A 57 -12.02 2.94 -1.50
CA GLY A 57 -13.24 2.26 -1.92
C GLY A 57 -13.63 2.52 -3.38
N GLY A 58 -13.18 3.64 -3.96
CA GLY A 58 -13.40 4.01 -5.36
C GLY A 58 -12.45 3.36 -6.35
N LEU A 59 -11.38 2.72 -5.87
CA LEU A 59 -10.43 1.99 -6.72
C LEU A 59 -10.84 0.52 -6.85
N LEU A 60 -10.59 -0.05 -8.01
CA LEU A 60 -10.42 -1.49 -8.17
C LEU A 60 -9.09 -1.90 -7.53
N GLU A 61 -9.01 -3.14 -7.08
CA GLU A 61 -7.79 -3.62 -6.45
C GLU A 61 -6.58 -3.57 -7.40
N GLY A 62 -6.80 -3.87 -8.68
CA GLY A 62 -5.77 -3.72 -9.70
C GLY A 62 -5.33 -2.27 -9.91
N GLU A 63 -6.26 -1.31 -9.83
CA GLU A 63 -5.94 0.13 -9.94
C GLU A 63 -5.12 0.59 -8.74
N ALA A 64 -5.46 0.14 -7.53
CA ALA A 64 -4.70 0.49 -6.32
C ALA A 64 -3.29 -0.10 -6.31
N VAL A 65 -3.12 -1.34 -6.76
CA VAL A 65 -1.80 -1.96 -6.92
C VAL A 65 -0.99 -1.22 -7.98
N GLN A 66 -1.59 -0.88 -9.12
CA GLN A 66 -0.90 -0.12 -10.17
C GLN A 66 -0.50 1.27 -9.68
N LEU A 67 -1.39 1.96 -8.96
CA LEU A 67 -1.09 3.25 -8.33
C LEU A 67 0.12 3.15 -7.39
N GLY A 68 0.26 2.05 -6.65
CA GLY A 68 1.41 1.81 -5.78
C GLY A 68 2.72 1.69 -6.57
N LYS A 69 2.70 0.98 -7.71
CA LYS A 69 3.86 0.85 -8.61
C LYS A 69 4.20 2.18 -9.29
N ASP A 70 3.19 2.92 -9.72
CA ASP A 70 3.40 4.25 -10.33
C ASP A 70 3.98 5.21 -9.29
N PHE A 71 3.49 5.17 -8.04
CA PHE A 71 4.03 5.94 -6.93
C PHE A 71 5.51 5.59 -6.66
N ASP A 72 5.86 4.31 -6.65
CA ASP A 72 7.25 3.83 -6.52
C ASP A 72 8.17 4.37 -7.63
N SER A 73 7.69 4.34 -8.87
CA SER A 73 8.43 4.89 -10.01
C SER A 73 8.60 6.40 -9.90
N ILE A 74 7.55 7.13 -9.52
CA ILE A 74 7.59 8.60 -9.39
C ILE A 74 8.51 9.01 -8.24
N ILE A 75 8.42 8.35 -7.08
CA ILE A 75 9.24 8.70 -5.93
C ILE A 75 10.72 8.43 -6.24
N SER A 76 11.05 7.33 -6.91
CA SER A 76 12.44 6.98 -7.25
C SER A 76 13.06 7.92 -8.29
N THR A 77 12.25 8.54 -9.15
CA THR A 77 12.74 9.37 -10.26
C THR A 77 12.63 10.87 -10.01
N SER A 78 11.62 11.29 -9.26
CA SER A 78 11.23 12.70 -9.15
C SER A 78 11.41 13.25 -7.73
N PHE A 79 11.52 12.39 -6.70
CA PHE A 79 11.72 12.87 -5.34
C PHE A 79 13.16 13.38 -5.16
N PRO A 80 13.36 14.59 -4.60
CA PRO A 80 14.66 15.25 -4.56
C PRO A 80 15.54 14.78 -3.39
N SER A 81 15.69 13.46 -3.18
CA SER A 81 16.44 12.86 -2.05
C SER A 81 17.84 13.44 -1.91
N GLN A 82 18.57 13.56 -3.04
CA GLN A 82 19.95 14.05 -3.07
C GLN A 82 20.05 15.53 -2.69
N ILE A 83 19.12 16.35 -3.17
CA ILE A 83 19.09 17.78 -2.87
C ILE A 83 18.76 18.01 -1.40
N ILE A 84 17.77 17.28 -0.88
CA ILE A 84 17.41 17.32 0.55
C ILE A 84 18.58 16.87 1.41
N ALA A 85 19.23 15.75 1.06
CA ALA A 85 20.40 15.24 1.77
C ALA A 85 21.51 16.29 1.87
N LYS A 86 21.85 16.94 0.75
CA LYS A 86 22.85 18.00 0.69
C LYS A 86 22.46 19.20 1.56
N TYR A 87 21.22 19.64 1.48
CA TYR A 87 20.73 20.76 2.31
C TYR A 87 20.83 20.46 3.82
N LEU A 88 20.53 19.22 4.23
CA LEU A 88 20.58 18.83 5.64
C LEU A 88 22.00 18.74 6.23
N ILE A 89 23.02 18.51 5.39
CA ILE A 89 24.42 18.45 5.83
C ILE A 89 25.10 19.81 5.79
N GLU A 90 24.70 20.72 4.89
CA GLU A 90 25.24 22.08 4.82
C GLU A 90 25.01 22.87 6.13
N ALA A 91 23.96 22.52 6.88
CA ALA A 91 23.69 23.07 8.19
C ALA A 91 24.56 22.48 9.34
N ALA A 92 25.38 21.46 9.08
CA ALA A 92 26.17 20.78 10.11
C ALA A 92 27.53 21.45 10.32
N LYS A 93 27.94 21.58 11.59
CA LYS A 93 29.30 22.02 11.95
C LYS A 93 30.31 20.88 11.75
N GLU A 94 31.56 21.21 11.45
CA GLU A 94 32.64 20.24 11.20
C GLU A 94 32.87 19.31 12.40
N GLU A 95 32.81 19.84 13.62
CA GLU A 95 33.09 19.10 14.85
C GLU A 95 32.02 18.03 15.17
N GLU A 96 30.84 18.12 14.55
CA GLU A 96 29.68 17.25 14.81
C GLU A 96 29.51 16.16 13.74
N LYS A 97 30.30 16.19 12.66
CA LYS A 97 30.11 15.30 11.50
C LYS A 97 30.19 13.82 11.86
N ARG A 98 31.19 13.43 12.66
CA ARG A 98 31.39 12.02 13.04
C ARG A 98 30.21 11.48 13.85
N GLU A 99 29.72 12.25 14.81
CA GLU A 99 28.54 11.88 15.59
C GLU A 99 27.29 11.80 14.72
N LYS A 100 27.13 12.75 13.78
CA LYS A 100 26.02 12.77 12.83
C LYS A 100 26.02 11.55 11.91
N ILE A 101 27.18 11.12 11.40
CA ILE A 101 27.31 9.90 10.59
C ILE A 101 26.82 8.67 11.36
N GLU A 102 27.24 8.51 12.62
CA GLU A 102 26.83 7.36 13.42
C GLU A 102 25.32 7.36 13.69
N LYS A 103 24.73 8.53 13.96
CA LYS A 103 23.26 8.70 14.06
C LYS A 103 22.53 8.35 12.76
N LEU A 104 23.05 8.77 11.62
CA LEU A 104 22.47 8.47 10.31
C LEU A 104 22.53 6.96 9.99
N LYS A 105 23.65 6.30 10.28
CA LYS A 105 23.79 4.84 10.13
C LYS A 105 22.80 4.09 11.02
N ALA A 106 22.64 4.51 12.28
CA ALA A 106 21.65 3.94 13.19
C ALA A 106 20.22 4.08 12.64
N ALA A 107 19.86 5.28 12.15
CA ALA A 107 18.56 5.51 11.52
C ALA A 107 18.37 4.62 10.28
N ARG A 108 19.41 4.46 9.44
CA ARG A 108 19.37 3.59 8.24
C ARG A 108 19.15 2.12 8.61
N SER A 109 19.73 1.65 9.71
CA SER A 109 19.51 0.29 10.24
C SER A 109 18.04 0.07 10.62
N PHE A 110 17.44 0.98 11.38
CA PHE A 110 16.02 0.86 11.76
C PHE A 110 15.08 0.86 10.55
N VAL A 111 15.37 1.66 9.53
CA VAL A 111 14.63 1.62 8.25
C VAL A 111 14.71 0.24 7.61
N ASN A 112 15.91 -0.38 7.57
CA ASN A 112 16.08 -1.72 7.01
C ASN A 112 15.35 -2.81 7.80
N GLU A 113 15.39 -2.75 9.13
CA GLU A 113 14.68 -3.69 9.99
C GLU A 113 13.16 -3.64 9.74
N PHE A 114 12.61 -2.43 9.61
CA PHE A 114 11.19 -2.28 9.33
C PHE A 114 10.82 -2.74 7.91
N LEU A 115 11.63 -2.39 6.90
CA LEU A 115 11.47 -2.90 5.54
C LEU A 115 11.56 -4.43 5.47
N ALA A 116 12.41 -5.06 6.28
CA ALA A 116 12.53 -6.51 6.33
C ALA A 116 11.24 -7.20 6.82
N ILE A 117 10.49 -6.57 7.72
CA ILE A 117 9.17 -7.06 8.14
C ILE A 117 8.15 -6.89 7.00
N LEU A 118 8.11 -5.70 6.37
CA LEU A 118 7.17 -5.43 5.27
C LEU A 118 7.43 -6.32 4.04
N ASN A 119 8.69 -6.69 3.77
CA ASN A 119 9.05 -7.61 2.70
C ASN A 119 8.60 -9.06 2.96
N LYS A 120 8.27 -9.40 4.21
CA LYS A 120 7.74 -10.71 4.61
C LYS A 120 6.21 -10.73 4.66
N ASP A 121 5.54 -9.60 4.36
CA ASP A 121 4.08 -9.54 4.34
C ASP A 121 3.52 -10.52 3.29
N ALA A 122 2.74 -11.48 3.78
CA ALA A 122 2.04 -12.47 2.96
C ALA A 122 0.55 -12.16 2.86
N SER A 123 0.18 -10.87 2.87
CA SER A 123 -1.21 -10.47 2.65
C SER A 123 -1.65 -10.90 1.26
N PRO A 124 -2.80 -11.60 1.12
CA PRO A 124 -3.34 -11.91 -0.20
C PRO A 124 -3.56 -10.62 -0.99
N ILE A 125 -3.24 -10.58 -2.28
CA ILE A 125 -3.44 -9.44 -3.19
C ILE A 125 -3.91 -9.97 -4.54
N LEU A 126 -4.99 -9.41 -5.08
CA LEU A 126 -5.68 -9.89 -6.29
C LEU A 126 -6.04 -11.38 -6.13
N ASP A 127 -5.46 -12.24 -6.97
CA ASP A 127 -5.64 -13.68 -6.95
C ASP A 127 -4.39 -14.42 -6.40
N LEU A 128 -3.47 -13.68 -5.77
CA LEU A 128 -2.28 -14.22 -5.12
C LEU A 128 -2.53 -14.48 -3.64
N TYR A 129 -2.22 -15.69 -3.19
CA TYR A 129 -2.39 -16.17 -1.82
C TYR A 129 -1.08 -16.76 -1.29
N PRO A 130 -0.10 -15.92 -0.93
CA PRO A 130 1.17 -16.39 -0.40
C PRO A 130 0.99 -17.05 0.97
N LEU A 131 1.86 -18.00 1.30
CA LEU A 131 1.88 -18.65 2.62
C LEU A 131 2.49 -17.71 3.66
N PRO A 132 1.79 -17.42 4.77
CA PRO A 132 2.33 -16.60 5.85
C PRO A 132 3.57 -17.18 6.50
N ILE A 133 4.61 -16.34 6.61
CA ILE A 133 5.84 -16.64 7.36
C ILE A 133 5.98 -15.78 8.63
N LEU A 134 5.17 -14.73 8.75
CA LEU A 134 5.12 -13.88 9.94
C LEU A 134 4.16 -14.47 10.98
N PRO A 135 4.38 -14.22 12.28
CA PRO A 135 3.43 -14.55 13.33
C PRO A 135 2.05 -13.95 13.06
N ALA A 136 0.99 -14.65 13.49
CA ALA A 136 -0.39 -14.25 13.24
C ALA A 136 -0.73 -12.86 13.82
N GLU A 137 -0.12 -12.50 14.93
CA GLU A 137 -0.27 -11.21 15.62
C GLU A 137 0.22 -10.03 14.77
N ILE A 138 1.14 -10.29 13.83
CA ILE A 138 1.66 -9.30 12.88
C ILE A 138 0.94 -9.43 11.54
N GLN A 139 0.82 -10.65 11.03
CA GLN A 139 0.25 -10.89 9.71
C GLN A 139 -1.23 -10.49 9.62
N ALA A 140 -2.04 -10.78 10.64
CA ALA A 140 -3.48 -10.48 10.59
C ALA A 140 -3.76 -8.97 10.53
N PRO A 141 -3.11 -8.10 11.35
CA PRO A 141 -3.20 -6.66 11.18
C PRO A 141 -2.68 -6.15 9.83
N LEU A 142 -1.56 -6.69 9.32
CA LEU A 142 -1.03 -6.33 7.98
C LEU A 142 -2.03 -6.67 6.88
N THR A 143 -2.64 -7.85 6.93
CA THR A 143 -3.68 -8.26 5.98
C THR A 143 -4.92 -7.40 6.09
N ASN A 144 -5.33 -7.01 7.29
CA ASN A 144 -6.42 -6.05 7.46
C ASN A 144 -6.08 -4.69 6.83
N PHE A 145 -4.87 -4.19 7.02
CA PHE A 145 -4.41 -2.95 6.42
C PHE A 145 -4.34 -3.05 4.88
N SER A 146 -3.82 -4.16 4.34
CA SER A 146 -3.79 -4.43 2.90
C SER A 146 -5.19 -4.49 2.30
N ILE A 147 -6.16 -5.13 2.97
CA ILE A 147 -7.57 -5.16 2.54
C ILE A 147 -8.15 -3.74 2.49
N LEU A 148 -7.94 -2.92 3.52
CA LEU A 148 -8.49 -1.57 3.61
C LEU A 148 -7.89 -0.59 2.59
N THR A 149 -6.66 -0.83 2.17
CA THR A 149 -5.92 0.02 1.21
C THR A 149 -5.81 -0.60 -0.19
N HIS A 150 -6.39 -1.77 -0.39
CA HIS A 150 -6.37 -2.52 -1.65
C HIS A 150 -4.93 -2.82 -2.12
N GLY A 151 -4.05 -3.15 -1.17
CA GLY A 151 -2.63 -3.44 -1.42
C GLY A 151 -1.75 -2.20 -1.58
N PHE A 152 -2.31 -1.03 -1.96
CA PHE A 152 -1.54 0.21 -2.13
C PHE A 152 -0.74 0.59 -0.88
N GLY A 153 -1.33 0.47 0.30
CA GLY A 153 -0.74 0.99 1.53
C GLY A 153 0.61 0.38 1.86
N ILE A 154 0.75 -0.94 1.72
CA ILE A 154 2.03 -1.63 1.97
C ILE A 154 3.08 -1.23 0.93
N LEU A 155 2.69 -1.17 -0.34
CA LEU A 155 3.59 -0.72 -1.43
C LEU A 155 4.10 0.70 -1.18
N ALA A 156 3.20 1.64 -0.89
CA ALA A 156 3.54 3.03 -0.66
C ALA A 156 4.47 3.23 0.54
N ILE A 157 4.24 2.51 1.64
CA ILE A 157 5.13 2.55 2.82
C ILE A 157 6.52 2.04 2.45
N LYS A 158 6.63 0.92 1.74
CA LYS A 158 7.92 0.38 1.31
C LYS A 158 8.69 1.39 0.44
N SER A 159 8.07 1.91 -0.61
CA SER A 159 8.69 2.91 -1.50
C SER A 159 9.14 4.16 -0.74
N THR A 160 8.34 4.62 0.22
CA THR A 160 8.68 5.79 1.05
C THR A 160 9.89 5.51 1.95
N LEU A 161 9.94 4.33 2.59
CA LEU A 161 11.05 3.94 3.45
C LEU A 161 12.34 3.71 2.65
N GLU A 162 12.24 3.13 1.46
CA GLU A 162 13.38 2.95 0.55
C GLU A 162 13.94 4.30 0.09
N MET A 163 13.07 5.22 -0.34
CA MET A 163 13.45 6.60 -0.67
C MET A 163 14.12 7.30 0.53
N TYR A 164 13.55 7.16 1.73
CA TYR A 164 14.12 7.78 2.92
C TYR A 164 15.48 7.16 3.26
N GLY A 165 15.63 5.84 3.11
CA GLY A 165 16.91 5.14 3.20
C GLY A 165 17.95 5.71 2.25
N GLN A 166 17.60 5.93 0.98
CA GLN A 166 18.48 6.57 0.00
C GLN A 166 18.88 8.00 0.39
N THR A 167 17.96 8.75 1.01
CA THR A 167 18.25 10.10 1.53
C THR A 167 19.24 10.06 2.69
N LEU A 168 19.16 9.04 3.56
CA LEU A 168 20.15 8.82 4.62
C LEU A 168 21.51 8.40 4.05
N ASP A 169 21.51 7.49 3.08
CA ASP A 169 22.73 7.00 2.43
C ASP A 169 23.47 8.14 1.72
N ALA A 170 22.74 9.04 1.06
CA ALA A 170 23.31 10.25 0.45
C ALA A 170 23.96 11.20 1.48
N GLN A 171 23.35 11.38 2.66
CA GLN A 171 23.94 12.18 3.73
C GLN A 171 25.21 11.54 4.29
N ILE A 172 25.20 10.22 4.50
CA ILE A 172 26.36 9.47 4.99
C ILE A 172 27.52 9.60 4.00
N LEU A 173 27.26 9.41 2.71
CA LEU A 173 28.27 9.52 1.66
C LEU A 173 28.89 10.92 1.60
N ALA A 174 28.09 11.97 1.75
CA ALA A 174 28.56 13.33 1.66
C ALA A 174 29.29 13.84 2.93
N LEU A 175 29.16 13.12 4.06
CA LEU A 175 29.88 13.42 5.31
C LEU A 175 31.13 12.54 5.53
N SER A 176 31.25 11.42 4.79
CA SER A 176 32.38 10.48 4.87
C SER A 176 33.59 10.97 4.10
#